data_AF-A0A942ESG6-F1
#
_entry.id   AF-A0A942ESG6-F1
#
_cell.length_a   1.000
_cell.length_b   1.000
_cell.length_c   1.000
_cell.angle_alpha   90.00
_cell.angle_beta   90.00
_cell.angle_gamma   90.00
#
_symmetry.space_group_name_H-M   'P 1'
#
loop_
_entity.id
_entity.type
_entity.pdbx_description
1 polymer ?
#
loop_
_entity_poly.entity_id
_entity_poly.type
_entity_poly.pdbx_seq_one_letter_code
_entity_poly.pdbx_strand_id
1 'polypeptide(L)'
;MSWGKMEEIKLETTLNREKVGASFLEEVEKWSGEKLSLCYQCLKCTAGCPTAPNMDIRPNSIIRMIQMGKKQEVLESSAIWFCVYCQTCGTRCPNEIHIGVLMDALREMAMEEGVHAKEKNIHLFHEAFIQSVRRGGRAHEVTMLMDYVLRSRDLMKGSLIPGVKLFLKGKFPLIPSFVKGRGEIKRIFEKCKK
;
A
#
# COMPACT_ATOMS: atom_id res chain seq x y z
N MET A 1 29.53 57.04 -2.71
CA MET A 1 28.67 55.87 -3.02
C MET A 1 29.04 54.78 -2.03
N SER A 2 28.30 54.69 -0.92
CA SER A 2 28.56 53.72 0.15
C SER A 2 28.01 52.36 -0.23
N TRP A 3 28.88 51.37 -0.34
CA TRP A 3 28.49 49.97 -0.44
C TRP A 3 27.92 49.54 0.91
N GLY A 4 26.62 49.26 0.94
CA GLY A 4 25.90 48.81 2.12
C GLY A 4 26.44 47.46 2.62
N LYS A 5 26.52 47.34 3.95
CA LYS A 5 26.93 46.15 4.69
C LYS A 5 26.22 44.90 4.17
N MET A 6 26.99 43.85 3.84
CA MET A 6 26.46 42.50 3.78
C MET A 6 26.03 42.09 5.19
N GLU A 7 24.74 41.92 5.40
CA GLU A 7 24.21 41.27 6.61
C GLU A 7 24.58 39.79 6.56
N GLU A 8 25.27 39.32 7.60
CA GLU A 8 25.47 37.91 7.87
C GLU A 8 24.11 37.22 8.05
N ILE A 9 23.77 36.35 7.11
CA ILE A 9 22.61 35.46 7.21
C ILE A 9 22.92 34.45 8.33
N LYS A 10 22.31 34.63 9.50
CA LYS A 10 22.40 33.69 10.62
C LYS A 10 21.88 32.30 10.20
N LEU A 11 22.79 31.34 10.10
CA LEU A 11 22.57 29.92 9.79
C LEU A 11 21.81 29.14 10.88
N GLU A 12 21.43 29.77 11.99
CA GLU A 12 20.83 29.10 13.14
C GLU A 12 19.36 28.67 12.91
N THR A 13 18.63 29.33 12.00
CA THR A 13 17.24 28.96 11.68
C THR A 13 17.11 27.73 10.77
N THR A 14 18.21 27.17 10.28
CA THR A 14 18.22 25.97 9.42
C THR A 14 18.26 24.64 10.18
N LEU A 15 18.51 24.67 11.50
CA LEU A 15 18.76 23.46 12.30
C LEU A 15 17.51 22.82 12.95
N ASN A 16 16.32 23.38 12.74
CA ASN A 16 15.06 22.74 13.18
C ASN A 16 14.43 21.82 12.10
N ARG A 17 15.14 21.60 11.00
CA ARG A 17 14.69 20.81 9.84
C ARG A 17 14.97 19.31 9.98
N GLU A 18 15.91 18.93 10.85
CA GLU A 18 16.40 17.55 10.95
C GLU A 18 15.43 16.60 11.66
N LYS A 19 14.58 17.09 12.59
CA LYS A 19 13.72 16.20 13.39
C LYS A 19 12.40 15.79 12.74
N VAL A 20 11.85 16.62 11.84
CA VAL A 20 10.51 16.37 11.27
C VAL A 20 10.55 15.34 10.14
N GLY A 21 11.65 15.26 9.37
CA GLY A 21 11.83 14.28 8.29
C GLY A 21 12.40 12.94 8.75
N ALA A 22 13.38 12.96 9.67
CA ALA A 22 14.05 11.75 10.16
C ALA A 22 13.09 10.81 10.90
N SER A 23 12.17 11.37 11.69
CA SER A 23 11.22 10.56 12.48
C SER A 23 10.30 9.70 11.62
N PHE A 24 9.70 10.26 10.55
CA PHE A 24 8.81 9.48 9.68
C PHE A 24 9.59 8.47 8.82
N LEU A 25 10.76 8.84 8.32
CA LEU A 25 11.61 7.91 7.58
C LEU A 25 11.97 6.70 8.44
N GLU A 26 12.49 6.92 9.64
CA GLU A 26 12.87 5.87 10.59
C GLU A 26 11.67 5.00 10.98
N GLU A 27 10.50 5.61 11.20
CA GLU A 27 9.26 4.89 11.47
C GLU A 27 8.92 3.94 10.32
N VAL A 28 8.88 4.44 9.08
CA VAL A 28 8.55 3.62 7.91
C VAL A 28 9.60 2.54 7.63
N GLU A 29 10.89 2.83 7.80
CA GLU A 29 11.95 1.82 7.68
C GLU A 29 11.78 0.71 8.73
N LYS A 30 11.38 1.05 9.97
CA LYS A 30 11.11 0.08 11.03
C LYS A 30 9.89 -0.79 10.72
N TRP A 31 8.84 -0.20 10.17
CA TRP A 31 7.61 -0.89 9.80
C TRP A 31 7.80 -1.83 8.60
N SER A 32 8.43 -1.33 7.54
CA SER A 32 8.60 -2.07 6.29
C SER A 32 9.83 -2.99 6.27
N GLY A 33 10.83 -2.73 7.11
CA GLY A 33 12.14 -3.38 7.03
C GLY A 33 13.01 -2.89 5.87
N GLU A 34 12.53 -1.92 5.08
CA GLU A 34 13.20 -1.44 3.87
C GLU A 34 14.11 -0.24 4.15
N LYS A 35 15.29 -0.20 3.54
CA LYS A 35 16.23 0.92 3.66
C LYS A 35 15.98 2.00 2.60
N LEU A 36 14.99 2.85 2.89
CA LEU A 36 14.54 3.93 2.02
C LEU A 36 15.56 5.07 1.86
N SER A 37 16.42 5.25 2.86
CA SER A 37 17.56 6.19 2.81
C SER A 37 18.52 5.94 1.64
N LEU A 38 18.61 4.70 1.14
CA LEU A 38 19.47 4.34 -0.01
C LEU A 38 18.90 4.81 -1.35
N CYS A 39 17.63 5.21 -1.41
CA CYS A 39 16.99 5.56 -2.68
C CYS A 39 17.56 6.85 -3.28
N TYR A 40 18.24 6.73 -4.43
CA TYR A 40 18.76 7.86 -5.20
C TYR A 40 17.86 8.29 -6.38
N GLN A 41 16.58 7.88 -6.38
CA GLN A 41 15.55 8.35 -7.32
C GLN A 41 15.79 8.02 -8.81
N CYS A 42 16.26 6.80 -9.12
CA CYS A 42 16.49 6.34 -10.51
C CYS A 42 15.23 6.13 -11.38
N LEU A 43 14.02 6.26 -10.82
CA LEU A 43 12.72 6.10 -11.50
C LEU A 43 12.38 4.70 -12.07
N LYS A 44 13.26 3.69 -11.96
CA LYS A 44 13.00 2.33 -12.48
C LYS A 44 11.70 1.71 -11.96
N CYS A 45 11.39 1.93 -10.69
CA CYS A 45 10.16 1.44 -10.07
C CYS A 45 8.90 2.07 -10.68
N THR A 46 8.93 3.37 -10.95
CA THR A 46 7.82 4.10 -11.57
C THR A 46 7.64 3.72 -13.03
N ALA A 47 8.74 3.63 -13.79
CA ALA A 47 8.70 3.21 -15.19
C ALA A 47 8.22 1.77 -15.38
N GLY A 48 8.51 0.87 -14.43
CA GLY A 48 8.10 -0.53 -14.47
C GLY A 48 6.72 -0.82 -13.88
N CYS A 49 6.09 0.15 -13.20
CA CYS A 49 4.85 -0.11 -12.47
C CYS A 49 3.64 -0.04 -13.42
N PRO A 50 2.86 -1.14 -13.57
CA PRO A 50 1.71 -1.17 -14.47
C PRO A 50 0.55 -0.29 -13.99
N THR A 51 0.43 -0.10 -12.67
CA THR A 51 -0.66 0.68 -12.06
C THR A 51 -0.26 2.14 -11.79
N ALA A 52 0.99 2.53 -12.05
CA ALA A 52 1.44 3.90 -11.84
C ALA A 52 0.58 4.96 -12.56
N PRO A 53 0.04 4.74 -13.78
CA PRO A 53 -0.87 5.70 -14.41
C PRO A 53 -2.14 6.00 -13.61
N ASN A 54 -2.57 5.10 -12.73
CA ASN A 54 -3.76 5.26 -11.89
C ASN A 54 -3.45 5.77 -10.48
N MET A 55 -2.16 5.88 -10.12
CA MET A 55 -1.72 6.38 -8.81
C MET A 55 -1.68 7.92 -8.81
N ASP A 56 -2.12 8.53 -7.71
CA ASP A 56 -1.93 9.96 -7.49
C ASP A 56 -0.46 10.33 -7.19
N ILE A 57 0.26 9.44 -6.52
CA ILE A 57 1.70 9.59 -6.23
C ILE A 57 2.46 8.40 -6.82
N ARG A 58 3.51 8.68 -7.59
CA ARG A 58 4.33 7.63 -8.21
C ARG A 58 5.21 6.91 -7.17
N PRO A 59 5.57 5.63 -7.38
CA PRO A 59 6.35 4.84 -6.43
C PRO A 59 7.64 5.50 -5.94
N ASN A 60 8.44 6.08 -6.84
CA ASN A 60 9.68 6.79 -6.46
C ASN A 60 9.39 8.03 -5.61
N SER A 61 8.31 8.76 -5.95
CA SER A 61 7.90 9.99 -5.28
C SER A 61 7.39 9.70 -3.87
N ILE A 62 6.70 8.57 -3.65
CA ILE A 62 6.35 8.12 -2.30
C ILE A 62 7.60 8.00 -1.42
N ILE A 63 8.65 7.33 -1.91
CA ILE A 63 9.91 7.21 -1.14
C ILE A 63 10.48 8.60 -0.84
N ARG A 64 10.48 9.51 -1.82
CA ARG A 64 10.98 10.87 -1.61
C ARG A 64 10.16 11.64 -0.58
N MET A 65 8.84 11.48 -0.60
CA MET A 65 7.93 12.13 0.36
C MET A 65 8.14 11.60 1.78
N ILE A 66 8.39 10.29 1.92
CA ILE A 66 8.78 9.69 3.20
C ILE A 66 10.08 10.28 3.71
N GLN A 67 11.13 10.35 2.87
CA GLN A 67 12.41 11.00 3.22
C GLN A 67 12.24 12.48 3.62
N MET A 68 11.19 13.15 3.14
CA MET A 68 10.87 14.54 3.45
C MET A 68 9.93 14.72 4.65
N GLY A 69 9.50 13.64 5.31
CA GLY A 69 8.59 13.71 6.47
C GLY A 69 7.13 14.00 6.12
N LYS A 70 6.71 13.81 4.86
CA LYS A 70 5.35 14.10 4.39
C LYS A 70 4.36 12.97 4.73
N LYS A 71 4.23 12.67 6.02
CA LYS A 71 3.44 11.54 6.54
C LYS A 71 1.99 11.53 6.08
N GLN A 72 1.26 12.61 6.36
CA GLN A 72 -0.18 12.69 6.04
C GLN A 72 -0.45 12.48 4.54
N GLU A 73 0.32 13.17 3.69
CA GLU A 73 0.19 13.10 2.24
C GLU A 73 0.44 11.68 1.69
N VAL A 74 1.35 10.94 2.32
CA VAL A 74 1.67 9.54 1.95
C VAL A 74 0.57 8.59 2.41
N LEU A 75 0.07 8.73 3.65
CA LEU A 75 -0.95 7.82 4.19
C LEU A 75 -2.34 8.03 3.55
N GLU A 76 -2.65 9.24 3.09
CA GLU A 76 -3.90 9.56 2.38
C GLU A 76 -3.88 9.23 0.87
N SER A 77 -2.70 8.90 0.32
CA SER A 77 -2.51 8.67 -1.11
C SER A 77 -3.28 7.44 -1.60
N SER A 78 -3.88 7.54 -2.79
CA SER A 78 -4.48 6.37 -3.44
C SER A 78 -3.42 5.33 -3.86
N ALA A 79 -2.17 5.74 -4.02
CA ALA A 79 -1.09 4.90 -4.51
C ALA A 79 -0.82 3.68 -3.61
N ILE A 80 -0.94 3.81 -2.29
CA ILE A 80 -0.75 2.68 -1.36
C ILE A 80 -1.77 1.56 -1.64
N TRP A 81 -2.99 1.93 -2.07
CA TRP A 81 -4.07 0.99 -2.41
C TRP A 81 -3.98 0.42 -3.82
N PHE A 82 -3.43 1.15 -4.79
CA PHE A 82 -3.23 0.67 -6.17
C PHE A 82 -2.06 -0.31 -6.36
N CYS A 83 -1.19 -0.46 -5.36
CA CYS A 83 -0.08 -1.41 -5.45
C CYS A 83 -0.60 -2.87 -5.42
N VAL A 84 -0.39 -3.60 -6.51
CA VAL A 84 -0.82 -5.01 -6.65
C VAL A 84 0.23 -6.04 -6.23
N TYR A 85 1.31 -5.59 -5.55
CA TYR A 85 2.39 -6.46 -5.07
C TYR A 85 3.03 -7.35 -6.18
N CYS A 86 3.14 -6.84 -7.41
CA CYS A 86 3.69 -7.60 -8.55
C CYS A 86 5.22 -7.83 -8.54
N GLN A 87 5.93 -7.25 -7.56
CA GLN A 87 7.39 -7.37 -7.37
C GLN A 87 8.31 -6.82 -8.49
N THR A 88 7.76 -6.22 -9.55
CA THR A 88 8.57 -5.60 -10.63
C THR A 88 9.52 -4.53 -10.11
N CYS A 89 9.06 -3.71 -9.15
CA CYS A 89 9.84 -2.63 -8.56
C CYS A 89 11.03 -3.15 -7.72
N GLY A 90 10.82 -4.16 -6.88
CA GLY A 90 11.88 -4.78 -6.07
C GLY A 90 12.95 -5.44 -6.94
N THR A 91 12.51 -6.26 -7.91
CA THR A 91 13.42 -6.99 -8.82
C THR A 91 14.32 -6.07 -9.66
N ARG A 92 13.87 -4.85 -9.95
CA ARG A 92 14.61 -3.87 -10.76
C ARG A 92 15.35 -2.82 -9.93
N CYS A 93 15.19 -2.83 -8.61
CA CYS A 93 15.80 -1.83 -7.75
C CYS A 93 17.30 -2.13 -7.57
N PRO A 94 18.20 -1.20 -7.92
CA PRO A 94 19.64 -1.39 -7.72
C PRO A 94 20.06 -1.35 -6.24
N ASN A 95 19.18 -0.85 -5.36
CA ASN A 95 19.39 -0.80 -3.91
C ASN A 95 18.50 -1.80 -3.16
N GLU A 96 17.90 -2.77 -3.87
CA GLU A 96 17.09 -3.84 -3.28
C GLU A 96 15.89 -3.37 -2.44
N ILE A 97 15.36 -2.17 -2.74
CA ILE A 97 14.16 -1.63 -2.08
C ILE A 97 12.90 -2.30 -2.65
N HIS A 98 12.20 -3.09 -1.84
CA HIS A 98 10.96 -3.77 -2.21
C HIS A 98 9.75 -2.86 -1.94
N ILE A 99 9.41 -2.03 -2.93
CA ILE A 99 8.27 -1.10 -2.80
C ILE A 99 6.94 -1.83 -2.55
N GLY A 100 6.80 -3.10 -2.94
CA GLY A 100 5.63 -3.91 -2.58
C GLY A 100 5.43 -4.01 -1.06
N VAL A 101 6.51 -4.29 -0.31
CA VAL A 101 6.53 -4.38 1.15
C VAL A 101 6.30 -3.00 1.78
N LEU A 102 6.96 -1.97 1.23
CA LEU A 102 6.72 -0.58 1.63
C LEU A 102 5.24 -0.19 1.54
N MET A 103 4.59 -0.46 0.41
CA MET A 103 3.19 -0.09 0.22
C MET A 103 2.26 -0.84 1.17
N ASP A 104 2.57 -2.08 1.51
CA ASP A 104 1.80 -2.85 2.49
C ASP A 104 1.94 -2.27 3.89
N ALA A 105 3.17 -1.97 4.32
CA ALA A 105 3.44 -1.29 5.59
C ALA A 105 2.71 0.07 5.68
N LEU A 106 2.69 0.86 4.61
CA LEU A 106 1.96 2.13 4.59
C LEU A 106 0.44 1.94 4.70
N ARG A 107 -0.15 0.87 4.15
CA ARG A 107 -1.57 0.57 4.36
C ARG A 107 -1.83 0.23 5.82
N GLU A 108 -0.98 -0.58 6.44
CA GLU A 108 -1.12 -0.93 7.85
C GLU A 108 -1.03 0.29 8.75
N MET A 109 -0.05 1.17 8.52
CA MET A 109 0.08 2.45 9.22
C MET A 109 -1.17 3.33 9.02
N ALA A 110 -1.66 3.47 7.79
CA ALA A 110 -2.87 4.23 7.50
C ALA A 110 -4.10 3.66 8.25
N MET A 111 -4.23 2.33 8.29
CA MET A 111 -5.30 1.66 9.03
C MET A 111 -5.18 1.84 10.56
N GLU A 112 -3.97 1.76 11.13
CA GLU A 112 -3.74 2.00 12.56
C GLU A 112 -4.03 3.45 12.97
N GLU A 113 -3.74 4.42 12.09
CA GLU A 113 -4.00 5.85 12.33
C GLU A 113 -5.44 6.27 12.01
N GLY A 114 -6.28 5.34 11.54
CA GLY A 114 -7.66 5.63 11.15
C GLY A 114 -7.77 6.49 9.88
N VAL A 115 -6.71 6.57 9.07
CA VAL A 115 -6.72 7.26 7.79
C VAL A 115 -7.53 6.44 6.80
N HIS A 116 -8.65 6.99 6.36
CA HIS A 116 -9.54 6.29 5.44
C HIS A 116 -8.93 6.20 4.04
N ALA A 117 -9.04 5.00 3.45
CA ALA A 117 -8.64 4.78 2.07
C ALA A 117 -9.44 5.69 1.12
N LYS A 118 -8.72 6.51 0.36
CA LYS A 118 -9.29 7.34 -0.72
C LYS A 118 -10.08 6.49 -1.73
N GLU A 119 -9.58 5.28 -2.02
CA GLU A 119 -10.22 4.30 -2.90
C GLU A 119 -11.01 3.26 -2.10
N LYS A 120 -12.21 3.64 -1.64
CA LYS A 120 -13.05 2.79 -0.77
C LYS A 120 -13.30 1.38 -1.32
N ASN A 121 -13.56 1.23 -2.62
CA ASN A 121 -13.84 -0.09 -3.20
C ASN A 121 -12.61 -1.00 -3.19
N ILE A 122 -11.41 -0.43 -3.39
CA ILE A 122 -10.16 -1.20 -3.32
C ILE A 122 -9.92 -1.68 -1.89
N HIS A 123 -10.16 -0.84 -0.89
CA HIS A 123 -10.10 -1.22 0.51
C HIS A 123 -11.10 -2.34 0.86
N LEU A 124 -12.36 -2.22 0.44
CA LEU A 124 -13.37 -3.26 0.66
C LEU A 124 -12.99 -4.58 0.00
N PHE A 125 -12.39 -4.54 -1.20
CA PHE A 125 -11.90 -5.74 -1.87
C PHE A 125 -10.73 -6.37 -1.11
N HIS A 126 -9.79 -5.55 -0.62
CA HIS A 126 -8.68 -5.99 0.23
C HIS A 126 -9.20 -6.67 1.50
N GLU A 127 -10.17 -6.07 2.21
CA GLU A 127 -10.79 -6.70 3.37
C GLU A 127 -11.45 -8.05 3.03
N ALA A 128 -12.21 -8.11 1.93
CA ALA A 128 -12.88 -9.33 1.50
C ALA A 128 -11.88 -10.44 1.20
N PHE A 129 -10.75 -10.10 0.58
CA PHE A 129 -9.63 -11.01 0.34
C PHE A 129 -9.05 -11.54 1.67
N ILE A 130 -8.68 -10.64 2.59
CA ILE A 130 -8.10 -11.03 3.89
C ILE A 130 -9.08 -11.89 4.69
N GLN A 131 -10.37 -11.57 4.69
CA GLN A 131 -11.40 -12.36 5.36
C GLN A 131 -11.63 -13.72 4.68
N SER A 132 -11.47 -13.83 3.36
CA SER A 132 -11.47 -15.12 2.68
C SER A 132 -10.33 -16.01 3.18
N VAL A 133 -9.11 -15.46 3.25
CA VAL A 133 -7.93 -16.20 3.73
C VAL A 133 -8.08 -16.58 5.20
N ARG A 134 -8.57 -15.65 6.04
CA ARG A 134 -8.83 -15.93 7.47
C ARG A 134 -9.83 -17.06 7.68
N ARG A 135 -10.87 -17.13 6.85
CA ARG A 135 -11.89 -18.19 6.93
C ARG A 135 -11.39 -19.51 6.37
N GLY A 136 -10.90 -19.54 5.14
CA GLY A 136 -10.62 -20.77 4.40
C GLY A 136 -9.18 -21.28 4.47
N GLY A 137 -8.25 -20.43 4.92
CA GLY A 137 -6.82 -20.64 4.75
C GLY A 137 -6.31 -20.35 3.33
N ARG A 138 -7.20 -19.98 2.41
CA ARG A 138 -6.91 -19.62 1.02
C ARG A 138 -7.97 -18.65 0.51
N ALA A 139 -7.62 -17.89 -0.52
CA ALA A 139 -8.62 -17.13 -1.25
C ALA A 139 -9.57 -18.09 -1.97
N HIS A 140 -10.87 -17.81 -1.87
CA HIS A 140 -11.91 -18.52 -2.61
C HIS A 140 -12.77 -17.47 -3.31
N GLU A 141 -12.71 -17.49 -4.63
CA GLU A 141 -13.12 -16.42 -5.53
C GLU A 141 -14.60 -16.07 -5.34
N VAL A 142 -15.48 -17.07 -5.27
CA VAL A 142 -16.93 -16.85 -5.14
C VAL A 142 -17.27 -16.22 -3.80
N THR A 143 -16.78 -16.77 -2.69
CA THR A 143 -17.11 -16.24 -1.35
C THR A 143 -16.49 -14.88 -1.09
N MET A 144 -15.33 -14.62 -1.66
CA MET A 144 -14.68 -13.30 -1.61
C MET A 144 -15.47 -12.29 -2.43
N LEU A 145 -15.85 -12.64 -3.66
CA LEU A 145 -16.64 -11.77 -4.52
C LEU A 145 -18.01 -11.47 -3.91
N MET A 146 -18.69 -12.46 -3.33
CA MET A 146 -19.96 -12.25 -2.65
C MET A 146 -19.81 -11.31 -1.44
N ASP A 147 -18.79 -11.51 -0.59
CA ASP A 147 -18.53 -10.61 0.55
C ASP A 147 -18.25 -9.18 0.07
N TYR A 148 -17.42 -9.00 -0.96
CA TYR A 148 -17.14 -7.70 -1.56
C TYR A 148 -18.41 -7.04 -2.12
N VAL A 149 -19.19 -7.76 -2.94
CA VAL A 149 -20.39 -7.24 -3.61
C VAL A 149 -21.48 -6.84 -2.59
N LEU A 150 -21.63 -7.61 -1.51
CA LEU A 150 -22.57 -7.30 -0.42
C LEU A 150 -22.14 -6.05 0.36
N ARG A 151 -20.84 -5.87 0.63
CA ARG A 151 -20.30 -4.71 1.35
C ARG A 151 -20.26 -3.44 0.50
N SER A 152 -19.80 -3.55 -0.74
CA SER A 152 -19.68 -2.44 -1.68
C SER A 152 -21.04 -1.98 -2.23
N ARG A 153 -22.07 -2.82 -2.14
CA ARG A 153 -23.37 -2.64 -2.80
C ARG A 153 -23.24 -2.50 -4.32
N ASP A 154 -22.18 -3.05 -4.89
CA ASP A 154 -21.85 -2.96 -6.32
C ASP A 154 -22.71 -3.89 -7.20
N LEU A 155 -23.69 -4.58 -6.61
CA LEU A 155 -24.70 -5.40 -7.30
C LEU A 155 -25.35 -4.69 -8.49
N MET A 156 -25.56 -3.38 -8.38
CA MET A 156 -26.31 -2.59 -9.36
C MET A 156 -25.46 -1.99 -10.49
N LYS A 157 -24.12 -2.03 -10.43
CA LYS A 157 -23.24 -1.31 -11.38
C LYS A 157 -22.54 -2.20 -12.43
N GLY A 158 -23.01 -3.44 -12.61
CA GLY A 158 -22.62 -4.28 -13.75
C GLY A 158 -21.70 -5.46 -13.44
N SER A 159 -21.24 -5.62 -12.21
CA SER A 159 -20.44 -6.78 -11.76
C SER A 159 -21.20 -8.13 -11.87
N LEU A 160 -22.53 -8.10 -11.87
CA LEU A 160 -23.39 -9.28 -12.01
C LEU A 160 -23.32 -9.91 -13.42
N ILE A 161 -23.19 -9.10 -14.48
CA ILE A 161 -23.27 -9.58 -15.87
C ILE A 161 -22.06 -10.46 -16.25
N PRO A 162 -20.80 -10.03 -16.02
CA PRO A 162 -19.65 -10.92 -16.18
C PRO A 162 -19.71 -12.13 -15.25
N GLY A 163 -20.21 -11.94 -14.02
CA GLY A 163 -20.39 -13.02 -13.04
C GLY A 163 -21.31 -14.14 -13.54
N VAL A 164 -22.49 -13.80 -14.05
CA VAL A 164 -23.44 -14.78 -14.62
C VAL A 164 -22.83 -15.49 -15.84
N LYS A 165 -22.13 -14.77 -16.73
CA LYS A 165 -21.48 -15.37 -17.91
C LYS A 165 -20.39 -16.37 -17.54
N LEU A 166 -19.63 -16.12 -16.47
CA LEU A 166 -18.61 -17.04 -15.96
C LEU A 166 -19.24 -18.23 -15.22
N PHE A 167 -20.33 -18.00 -14.50
CA PHE A 167 -21.12 -19.04 -13.84
C PHE A 167 -21.72 -20.03 -14.86
N LEU A 168 -22.35 -19.52 -15.92
CA LEU A 168 -22.89 -20.33 -17.03
C LEU A 168 -21.82 -21.17 -17.74
N LYS A 169 -20.56 -20.71 -17.72
CA LYS A 169 -19.41 -21.45 -18.27
C LYS A 169 -18.78 -22.44 -17.28
N GLY A 170 -19.36 -22.63 -16.09
CA GLY A 170 -18.84 -23.53 -15.06
C GLY A 170 -17.48 -23.11 -14.49
N LYS A 171 -17.09 -21.84 -14.63
CA LYS A 171 -15.75 -21.35 -14.22
C LYS A 171 -15.67 -20.93 -12.75
N PHE A 172 -16.73 -21.14 -11.98
CA PHE A 172 -16.76 -20.80 -10.56
C PHE A 172 -16.76 -22.05 -9.68
N PRO A 173 -15.73 -22.26 -8.84
CA PRO A 173 -15.83 -23.22 -7.75
C PRO A 173 -16.82 -22.64 -6.73
N LEU A 174 -18.00 -23.24 -6.60
CA LEU A 174 -19.03 -22.75 -5.67
C LEU A 174 -18.76 -23.20 -4.23
N ILE A 175 -18.07 -24.34 -4.09
CA ILE A 175 -17.79 -24.97 -2.80
C ILE A 175 -16.39 -24.52 -2.35
N PRO A 176 -16.29 -23.82 -1.20
CA PRO A 176 -15.00 -23.43 -0.64
C PRO A 176 -14.18 -24.66 -0.28
N SER A 177 -12.93 -24.71 -0.74
CA SER A 177 -11.94 -25.68 -0.25
C SER A 177 -11.15 -25.10 0.91
N PHE A 178 -10.93 -25.91 1.93
CA PHE A 178 -10.19 -25.53 3.13
C PHE A 178 -8.78 -26.11 3.08
N VAL A 179 -7.80 -25.32 3.55
CA VAL A 179 -6.41 -25.79 3.66
C VAL A 179 -6.26 -26.68 4.90
N LYS A 180 -5.50 -27.77 4.79
CA LYS A 180 -5.20 -28.69 5.91
C LYS A 180 -4.60 -27.96 7.12
N GLY A 181 -3.71 -26.98 6.88
CA GLY A 181 -3.05 -26.14 7.89
C GLY A 181 -3.86 -24.95 8.42
N ARG A 182 -5.20 -25.02 8.48
CA ARG A 182 -6.05 -23.89 8.93
C ARG A 182 -5.71 -23.39 10.33
N GLY A 183 -5.27 -24.29 11.22
CA GLY A 183 -4.83 -23.93 12.58
C GLY A 183 -3.58 -23.04 12.59
N GLU A 184 -2.61 -23.29 11.70
CA GLU A 184 -1.43 -22.44 11.54
C GLU A 184 -1.80 -21.05 11.05
N ILE A 185 -2.67 -20.98 10.04
CA ILE A 185 -3.15 -19.71 9.49
C ILE A 185 -3.89 -18.91 10.56
N LYS A 186 -4.74 -19.56 11.35
CA LYS A 186 -5.42 -18.91 12.48
C LYS A 186 -4.42 -18.33 13.47
N ARG A 187 -3.35 -19.07 13.81
CA ARG A 187 -2.27 -18.60 14.69
C ARG A 187 -1.53 -17.39 14.11
N ILE A 188 -1.29 -17.35 12.80
CA ILE A 188 -0.70 -16.18 12.15
C ILE A 188 -1.60 -14.95 12.35
N PHE A 189 -2.90 -15.08 12.07
CA PHE A 189 -3.86 -13.99 12.28
C PHE A 189 -4.02 -13.57 13.74
N GLU A 190 -3.82 -14.47 14.70
CA GLU A 190 -3.82 -14.16 16.13
C GLU A 190 -2.55 -13.41 16.54
N LYS A 191 -1.38 -13.79 16.02
CA LYS A 191 -0.12 -13.06 16.24
C LYS A 191 -0.12 -11.65 15.64
N CYS A 192 -0.79 -11.46 14.51
CA CYS A 192 -0.90 -10.16 13.85
C CYS A 192 -1.94 -9.23 14.50
N LYS A 193 -2.80 -9.71 15.40
CA LYS A 193 -3.63 -8.83 16.24
C LYS A 193 -2.72 -8.26 17.34
N LYS A 194 -2.25 -7.03 17.15
CA LYS A 194 -1.68 -6.22 18.23
C LYS A 194 -2.76 -5.91 19.29
#